data_AF-U2FKG2-F1
#
_entry.id   AF-U2FKG2-F1
#
_cell.length_a   1.000
_cell.length_b   1.000
_cell.length_c   1.000
_cell.angle_alpha   90.00
_cell.angle_beta   90.00
_cell.angle_gamma   90.00
#
_symmetry.space_group_name_H-M   'P 1'
#
loop_
_entity.id
_entity.type
_entity.pdbx_description
1 polymer ?
#
loop_
_entity_poly.entity_id
_entity_poly.type
_entity_poly.pdbx_seq_one_letter_code
_entity_poly.pdbx_strand_id
1 'polypeptide(L)'
;MQDSTPVFGPINSRRFGMSLGIDLSPKQKSCNFDCVYCELKGAKPVEEIENPPSIDEIISALKEALKVHQNIDVITLTANGEPTLYSHLKELIVKVNEIKGKAKTLILSNGSGIRDQKICEALYGLDIVKFSLDSAVQSTFKKIDRNKSGIEINELIKAMAKFRKEFKGELVLEILVVAGFNDKEEEFMTVNEAINEIAPHRVDVGTIDRPPAYNVKGVDASRLEELASKINGVPVTIARAHKIEQKYEFSKSEILAMLERRPQTTANVEENFSEHSKQILNSLLQDGAVYQTDVAGVKFYKLR
;
A
#
# COMPACT_ATOMS: atom_id res chain seq x y z
N MET A 1 19.19 -17.86 0.41
CA MET A 1 18.31 -16.68 0.27
C MET A 1 17.33 -17.05 -0.82
N GLN A 2 16.06 -17.20 -0.48
CA GLN A 2 15.05 -17.58 -1.46
C GLN A 2 14.81 -16.34 -2.32
N ASP A 3 15.03 -16.43 -3.64
CA ASP A 3 14.75 -15.32 -4.54
C ASP A 3 13.26 -14.97 -4.41
N SER A 4 12.96 -13.85 -3.77
CA SER A 4 11.60 -13.40 -3.55
C SER A 4 11.01 -13.01 -4.91
N THR A 5 10.03 -13.78 -5.38
CA THR A 5 9.27 -13.46 -6.59
C THR A 5 8.70 -12.03 -6.50
N PRO A 6 8.72 -11.26 -7.60
CA PRO A 6 8.17 -9.90 -7.61
C PRO A 6 6.64 -9.88 -7.47
N VAL A 7 5.95 -11.01 -7.61
CA VAL A 7 4.48 -11.10 -7.47
C VAL A 7 4.08 -11.89 -6.24
N PHE A 8 3.14 -11.35 -5.47
CA PHE A 8 2.64 -11.95 -4.23
C PHE A 8 1.13 -11.77 -4.06
N GLY A 9 0.54 -12.58 -3.19
CA GLY A 9 -0.92 -12.65 -3.00
C GLY A 9 -1.53 -13.89 -3.66
N PRO A 10 -2.85 -13.89 -3.93
CA PRO A 10 -3.75 -12.75 -3.81
C PRO A 10 -4.07 -12.37 -2.36
N ILE A 11 -4.37 -11.09 -2.14
CA ILE A 11 -4.66 -10.49 -0.84
C ILE A 11 -6.06 -9.86 -0.89
N ASN A 12 -6.88 -10.15 0.11
CA ASN A 12 -8.16 -9.48 0.31
C ASN A 12 -7.94 -8.02 0.71
N SER A 13 -8.03 -7.11 -0.26
CA SER A 13 -8.01 -5.68 0.02
C SER A 13 -9.34 -5.25 0.63
N ARG A 14 -9.25 -4.56 1.77
CA ARG A 14 -10.40 -3.95 2.45
C ARG A 14 -11.11 -2.87 1.63
N ARG A 15 -10.57 -2.47 0.47
CA ARG A 15 -11.08 -1.34 -0.33
C ARG A 15 -11.18 -1.65 -1.82
N PHE A 16 -10.41 -2.61 -2.31
CA PHE A 16 -10.23 -2.84 -3.76
C PHE A 16 -10.51 -4.29 -4.20
N GLY A 17 -11.00 -5.13 -3.30
CA GLY A 17 -11.26 -6.55 -3.60
C GLY A 17 -9.99 -7.40 -3.60
N MET A 18 -10.02 -8.53 -4.33
CA MET A 18 -8.90 -9.46 -4.38
C MET A 18 -7.76 -8.90 -5.23
N SER A 19 -6.59 -8.73 -4.60
CA SER A 19 -5.44 -8.05 -5.17
C SER A 19 -4.24 -8.96 -5.36
N LEU A 20 -3.65 -8.97 -6.56
CA LEU A 20 -2.26 -9.43 -6.74
C LEU A 20 -1.32 -8.24 -6.61
N GLY A 21 -0.31 -8.35 -5.77
CA GLY A 21 0.72 -7.33 -5.60
C GLY A 21 1.92 -7.59 -6.50
N ILE A 22 2.43 -6.54 -7.14
CA ILE A 22 3.72 -6.52 -7.82
C ILE A 22 4.66 -5.64 -6.99
N ASP A 23 5.66 -6.25 -6.36
CA ASP A 23 6.71 -5.57 -5.62
C ASP A 23 7.88 -5.21 -6.56
N LEU A 24 8.07 -3.91 -6.76
CA LEU A 24 9.11 -3.37 -7.66
C LEU A 24 10.50 -3.29 -7.01
N SER A 25 10.63 -3.58 -5.71
CA SER A 25 11.91 -3.62 -4.99
C SER A 25 12.01 -4.85 -4.06
N PRO A 26 11.81 -6.07 -4.57
CA PRO A 26 11.62 -7.25 -3.73
C PRO A 26 12.88 -7.66 -2.95
N LYS A 27 14.07 -7.29 -3.45
CA LYS A 27 15.36 -7.64 -2.83
C LYS A 27 15.74 -6.78 -1.63
N GLN A 28 15.30 -5.53 -1.61
CA GLN A 28 15.67 -4.57 -0.56
C GLN A 28 14.70 -3.40 -0.50
N LYS A 29 14.63 -2.76 0.68
CA LYS A 29 13.77 -1.58 0.82
C LYS A 29 14.35 -0.40 0.05
N SER A 30 13.59 0.14 -0.90
CA SER A 30 13.96 1.33 -1.68
C SER A 30 12.82 2.33 -1.70
N CYS A 31 12.90 3.33 -0.82
CA CYS A 31 11.89 4.37 -0.65
C CYS A 31 12.56 5.71 -0.44
N ASN A 32 12.01 6.78 -0.98
CA ASN A 32 12.47 8.15 -0.70
C ASN A 32 11.85 8.73 0.60
N PHE A 33 10.99 7.95 1.27
CA PHE A 33 10.33 8.25 2.55
C PHE A 33 10.69 7.19 3.59
N ASP A 34 10.54 7.52 4.87
CA ASP A 34 10.75 6.59 5.99
C ASP A 34 9.60 6.73 7.00
N CYS A 35 8.37 6.58 6.51
CA CYS A 35 7.17 6.85 7.29
C CYS A 35 7.13 6.06 8.61
N VAL A 36 6.77 6.72 9.71
CA VAL A 36 6.79 6.12 11.06
C VAL A 36 5.87 4.89 11.19
N TYR A 37 4.81 4.86 10.39
CA TYR A 37 3.78 3.82 10.42
C TYR A 37 4.04 2.67 9.42
N CYS A 38 5.12 2.72 8.64
CA CYS A 38 5.37 1.77 7.57
C CYS A 38 5.32 0.31 8.08
N GLU A 39 4.60 -0.58 7.38
CA GLU A 39 4.49 -2.00 7.75
C GLU A 39 5.79 -2.77 7.47
N LEU A 40 6.65 -2.22 6.62
CA LEU A 40 7.95 -2.77 6.20
C LEU A 40 9.04 -2.41 7.22
N LYS A 41 10.25 -2.96 7.09
CA LYS A 41 11.38 -2.59 7.96
C LYS A 41 11.75 -1.12 7.80
N GLY A 42 12.23 -0.46 8.85
CA GLY A 42 12.79 0.89 8.75
C GLY A 42 14.07 0.90 7.91
N ALA A 43 14.27 1.93 7.08
CA ALA A 43 15.47 2.06 6.26
C ALA A 43 15.78 3.52 5.98
N LYS A 44 17.05 3.81 5.63
CA LYS A 44 17.42 5.16 5.19
C LYS A 44 16.76 5.42 3.82
N PRO A 45 16.20 6.62 3.60
CA PRO A 45 15.67 6.99 2.29
C PRO A 45 16.72 6.93 1.18
N VAL A 46 16.28 6.50 0.00
CA VAL A 46 17.04 6.44 -1.27
C VAL A 46 16.19 7.05 -2.39
N GLU A 47 16.84 7.52 -3.46
CA GLU A 47 16.15 8.21 -4.57
C GLU A 47 15.91 7.30 -5.79
N GLU A 48 16.36 6.04 -5.74
CA GLU A 48 16.15 5.05 -6.80
C GLU A 48 15.97 3.64 -6.22
N ILE A 49 15.36 2.74 -6.99
CA ILE A 49 15.30 1.32 -6.63
C ILE A 49 16.65 0.67 -6.94
N GLU A 50 17.24 0.06 -5.92
CA GLU A 50 18.45 -0.74 -6.07
C GLU A 50 18.08 -2.17 -6.50
N ASN A 51 18.76 -2.68 -7.53
CA ASN A 51 18.55 -4.02 -8.08
C ASN A 51 17.07 -4.33 -8.44
N PRO A 52 16.40 -3.46 -9.23
CA PRO A 52 15.01 -3.68 -9.63
C PRO A 52 14.86 -4.98 -10.44
N PRO A 53 13.74 -5.72 -10.28
CA PRO A 53 13.44 -6.87 -11.12
C PRO A 53 13.22 -6.42 -12.57
N SER A 54 13.56 -7.27 -13.53
CA SER A 54 13.32 -6.95 -14.95
C SER A 54 11.83 -7.00 -15.27
N ILE A 55 11.40 -6.28 -16.32
CA ILE A 55 10.00 -6.34 -16.77
C ILE A 55 9.64 -7.79 -17.14
N ASP A 56 10.52 -8.52 -17.81
CA ASP A 56 10.27 -9.91 -18.20
C ASP A 56 10.07 -10.83 -16.98
N GLU A 57 10.84 -10.63 -15.92
CA GLU A 57 10.69 -11.35 -14.65
C GLU A 57 9.32 -11.08 -14.02
N ILE A 58 8.92 -9.80 -13.94
CA ILE A 58 7.62 -9.37 -13.39
C ILE A 58 6.47 -9.95 -14.22
N ILE A 59 6.53 -9.81 -15.54
CA ILE A 59 5.46 -10.23 -16.45
C ILE A 59 5.33 -11.76 -16.49
N SER A 60 6.44 -12.49 -16.41
CA SER A 60 6.43 -13.95 -16.29
C SER A 60 5.75 -14.38 -14.97
N ALA A 61 6.17 -13.82 -13.84
CA ALA A 61 5.58 -14.12 -12.53
C ALA A 61 4.08 -13.76 -12.47
N LEU A 62 3.69 -12.63 -13.05
CA LEU A 62 2.29 -12.20 -13.09
C LEU A 62 1.43 -13.14 -13.94
N LYS A 63 1.92 -13.61 -15.09
CA LYS A 63 1.20 -14.58 -15.93
C LYS A 63 0.97 -15.89 -15.19
N GLU A 64 1.98 -16.39 -14.47
CA GLU A 64 1.82 -17.61 -13.67
C GLU A 64 0.81 -17.40 -12.53
N ALA A 65 0.91 -16.28 -11.80
CA ALA A 65 -0.05 -15.95 -10.75
C ALA A 65 -1.50 -15.86 -11.26
N LEU A 66 -1.72 -15.25 -12.43
CA LEU A 66 -3.06 -15.14 -13.06
C LEU A 66 -3.60 -16.47 -13.61
N LYS A 67 -2.74 -17.46 -13.89
CA LYS A 67 -3.18 -18.83 -14.25
C LYS A 67 -3.61 -19.61 -13.02
N VAL A 68 -2.88 -19.45 -11.92
CA VAL A 68 -3.12 -20.17 -10.66
C VAL A 68 -4.32 -19.58 -9.91
N HIS A 69 -4.37 -18.26 -9.81
CA HIS A 69 -5.36 -17.54 -9.02
C HIS A 69 -6.41 -16.87 -9.91
N GLN A 70 -7.67 -17.27 -9.73
CA GLN A 70 -8.82 -16.69 -10.44
C GLN A 70 -9.48 -15.58 -9.61
N ASN A 71 -10.39 -14.82 -10.25
CA ASN A 71 -11.17 -13.74 -9.63
C ASN A 71 -10.30 -12.64 -8.99
N ILE A 72 -9.27 -12.21 -9.71
CA ILE A 72 -8.45 -11.07 -9.31
C ILE A 72 -9.16 -9.79 -9.75
N ASP A 73 -9.53 -8.95 -8.78
CA ASP A 73 -10.18 -7.66 -9.02
C ASP A 73 -9.18 -6.58 -9.40
N VAL A 74 -7.99 -6.62 -8.78
CA VAL A 74 -6.97 -5.58 -8.96
C VAL A 74 -5.55 -6.15 -9.00
N ILE A 75 -4.70 -5.59 -9.85
CA ILE A 75 -3.26 -5.80 -9.88
C ILE A 75 -2.61 -4.53 -9.36
N THR A 76 -1.94 -4.63 -8.21
CA THR A 76 -1.39 -3.49 -7.48
C THR A 76 0.11 -3.40 -7.65
N LEU A 77 0.58 -2.35 -8.34
CA LEU A 77 1.97 -1.93 -8.33
C LEU A 77 2.29 -1.34 -6.95
N THR A 78 3.24 -1.95 -6.28
CA THR A 78 3.75 -1.55 -4.97
C THR A 78 5.25 -1.78 -4.95
N ALA A 79 5.87 -1.57 -3.80
CA ALA A 79 7.27 -1.85 -3.58
C ALA A 79 7.47 -2.17 -2.11
N ASN A 80 8.53 -2.88 -1.80
CA ASN A 80 9.20 -2.72 -0.51
C ASN A 80 9.79 -1.30 -0.45
N GLY A 81 8.94 -0.27 -0.40
CA GLY A 81 9.32 1.13 -0.55
C GLY A 81 8.39 1.91 -1.47
N GLU A 82 8.94 2.77 -2.35
CA GLU A 82 8.15 3.65 -3.23
C GLU A 82 8.19 3.17 -4.69
N PRO A 83 7.07 2.69 -5.25
CA PRO A 83 7.05 2.13 -6.61
C PRO A 83 7.33 3.15 -7.71
N THR A 84 7.11 4.45 -7.50
CA THR A 84 7.43 5.46 -8.52
C THR A 84 8.93 5.62 -8.78
N LEU A 85 9.79 5.03 -7.93
CA LEU A 85 11.24 5.02 -8.13
C LEU A 85 11.70 3.96 -9.15
N TYR A 86 10.79 3.11 -9.67
CA TYR A 86 11.11 2.11 -10.67
C TYR A 86 11.37 2.74 -12.04
N SER A 87 12.60 2.59 -12.55
CA SER A 87 13.09 3.27 -13.76
C SER A 87 12.31 2.97 -15.04
N HIS A 88 11.63 1.82 -15.11
CA HIS A 88 10.89 1.37 -16.29
C HIS A 88 9.37 1.37 -16.08
N LEU A 89 8.85 2.19 -15.15
CA LEU A 89 7.45 2.17 -14.72
C LEU A 89 6.46 2.30 -15.88
N LYS A 90 6.70 3.23 -16.81
CA LYS A 90 5.83 3.46 -17.98
C LYS A 90 5.70 2.21 -18.85
N GLU A 91 6.82 1.57 -19.17
CA GLU A 91 6.85 0.36 -19.98
C GLU A 91 6.19 -0.82 -19.26
N LEU A 92 6.46 -0.96 -17.95
CA LEU A 92 5.83 -2.00 -17.15
C LEU A 92 4.31 -1.85 -17.11
N ILE A 93 3.79 -0.64 -16.91
CA ILE A 93 2.33 -0.38 -16.89
C ILE A 93 1.69 -0.79 -18.21
N VAL A 94 2.33 -0.47 -19.34
CA VAL A 94 1.85 -0.92 -20.67
C VAL A 94 1.78 -2.45 -20.72
N LYS A 95 2.85 -3.15 -20.31
CA LYS A 95 2.90 -4.61 -20.33
C LYS A 95 1.91 -5.28 -19.38
N VAL A 96 1.71 -4.74 -18.19
CA VAL A 96 0.69 -5.24 -17.25
C VAL A 96 -0.71 -5.07 -17.85
N ASN A 97 -1.00 -3.92 -18.46
CA ASN A 97 -2.30 -3.67 -19.11
C ASN A 97 -2.59 -4.60 -20.29
N GLU A 98 -1.57 -5.07 -21.01
CA GLU A 98 -1.72 -6.07 -22.09
C GLU A 98 -2.22 -7.43 -21.57
N ILE A 99 -1.95 -7.78 -20.30
CA ILE A 99 -2.19 -9.13 -19.76
C ILE A 99 -3.17 -9.20 -18.58
N LYS A 100 -3.56 -8.06 -17.99
CA LYS A 100 -4.41 -8.00 -16.79
C LYS A 100 -5.83 -8.57 -16.95
N GLY A 101 -6.28 -8.78 -18.19
CA GLY A 101 -7.66 -9.19 -18.48
C GLY A 101 -8.68 -8.17 -17.97
N LYS A 102 -9.58 -8.61 -17.08
CA LYS A 102 -10.63 -7.75 -16.50
C LYS A 102 -10.19 -7.02 -15.22
N ALA A 103 -9.06 -7.41 -14.63
CA ALA A 103 -8.58 -6.79 -13.40
C ALA A 103 -8.23 -5.31 -13.64
N LYS A 104 -8.40 -4.48 -12.62
CA LYS A 104 -7.97 -3.08 -12.62
C LYS A 104 -6.49 -2.96 -12.27
N THR A 105 -5.80 -1.95 -12.79
CA THR A 105 -4.44 -1.62 -12.33
C THR A 105 -4.48 -0.51 -11.28
N LEU A 106 -3.76 -0.74 -10.18
CA LEU A 106 -3.64 0.19 -9.06
C LEU A 106 -2.16 0.44 -8.77
N ILE A 107 -1.81 1.65 -8.34
CA ILE A 107 -0.54 1.92 -7.65
C ILE A 107 -0.80 2.51 -6.26
N LEU A 108 0.01 2.10 -5.29
CA LEU A 108 0.07 2.71 -3.95
C LEU A 108 1.35 3.52 -3.85
N SER A 109 1.25 4.84 -3.68
CA SER A 109 2.41 5.73 -3.69
C SER A 109 2.33 6.80 -2.60
N ASN A 110 3.47 7.28 -2.13
CA ASN A 110 3.57 8.47 -1.28
C ASN A 110 3.32 9.78 -2.06
N GLY A 111 3.14 9.70 -3.38
CA GLY A 111 2.77 10.82 -4.24
C GLY A 111 3.92 11.74 -4.62
N SER A 112 5.12 11.60 -4.05
CA SER A 112 6.24 12.49 -4.38
C SER A 112 6.68 12.41 -5.86
N GLY A 113 6.48 11.27 -6.51
CA GLY A 113 6.87 11.02 -7.90
C GLY A 113 6.17 11.92 -8.93
N ILE A 114 4.94 12.39 -8.68
CA ILE A 114 4.20 13.24 -9.64
C ILE A 114 4.76 14.66 -9.80
N ARG A 115 5.85 14.97 -9.08
CA ARG A 115 6.66 16.17 -9.34
C ARG A 115 7.50 16.03 -10.62
N ASP A 116 7.70 14.80 -11.10
CA ASP A 116 8.30 14.50 -12.41
C ASP A 116 7.21 14.18 -13.44
N GLN A 117 7.20 14.93 -14.54
CA GLN A 117 6.26 14.74 -15.65
C GLN A 117 6.34 13.32 -16.25
N LYS A 118 7.53 12.69 -16.26
CA LYS A 118 7.68 11.31 -16.77
C LYS A 118 6.91 10.30 -15.92
N ILE A 119 6.88 10.50 -14.61
CA ILE A 119 6.09 9.68 -13.70
C ILE A 119 4.60 9.94 -13.92
N CYS A 120 4.17 11.20 -14.04
CA CYS A 120 2.78 11.52 -14.38
C CYS A 120 2.32 10.79 -15.66
N GLU A 121 3.12 10.82 -16.73
CA GLU A 121 2.83 10.12 -17.98
C GLU A 121 2.72 8.59 -17.81
N ALA A 122 3.53 7.99 -16.92
CA ALA A 122 3.43 6.58 -16.60
C ALA A 122 2.11 6.28 -15.87
N LEU A 123 1.78 7.07 -14.84
CA LEU A 123 0.59 6.88 -14.01
C LEU A 123 -0.71 7.09 -14.78
N TYR A 124 -0.72 7.88 -15.86
CA TYR A 124 -1.88 8.03 -16.74
C TYR A 124 -2.33 6.72 -17.41
N GLY A 125 -1.47 5.70 -17.44
CA GLY A 125 -1.82 4.36 -17.91
C GLY A 125 -2.55 3.47 -16.89
N LEU A 126 -2.79 3.94 -15.66
CA LEU A 126 -3.43 3.15 -14.61
C LEU A 126 -4.94 3.40 -14.51
N ASP A 127 -5.68 2.39 -14.04
CA ASP A 127 -7.10 2.59 -13.70
C ASP A 127 -7.27 3.37 -12.39
N ILE A 128 -6.42 3.10 -11.40
CA ILE A 128 -6.51 3.67 -10.06
C ILE A 128 -5.13 4.13 -9.61
N VAL A 129 -5.05 5.33 -9.04
CA VAL A 129 -3.85 5.85 -8.38
C VAL A 129 -4.23 6.22 -6.95
N LYS A 130 -3.49 5.69 -5.97
CA LYS A 130 -3.70 5.99 -4.56
C LYS A 130 -2.48 6.69 -3.97
N PHE A 131 -2.65 7.93 -3.54
CA PHE A 131 -1.60 8.72 -2.90
C PHE A 131 -1.80 8.84 -1.40
N SER A 132 -0.71 8.77 -0.65
CA SER A 132 -0.71 9.10 0.79
C SER A 132 -0.61 10.61 1.00
N LEU A 133 -1.44 11.16 1.88
CA LEU A 133 -1.42 12.57 2.30
C LEU A 133 -1.75 12.63 3.81
N ASP A 134 -0.81 12.21 4.65
CA ASP A 134 -1.08 12.05 6.09
C ASP A 134 -1.21 13.37 6.85
N SER A 135 -0.64 14.45 6.33
CA SER A 135 -0.81 15.79 6.88
C SER A 135 -0.57 16.83 5.79
N ALA A 136 -1.32 17.94 5.86
CA ALA A 136 -1.09 19.15 5.08
C ALA A 136 -0.29 20.21 5.88
N VAL A 137 0.12 19.89 7.11
CA VAL A 137 0.96 20.74 7.95
C VAL A 137 2.41 20.30 7.81
N GLN A 138 3.26 21.20 7.33
CA GLN A 138 4.66 20.89 6.97
C GLN A 138 5.46 20.21 8.09
N SER A 139 5.28 20.65 9.33
CA SER A 139 6.00 20.12 10.49
C SER A 139 5.54 18.71 10.87
N THR A 140 4.25 18.41 10.71
CA THR A 140 3.67 17.08 10.97
C THR A 140 4.02 16.11 9.84
N PHE A 141 3.90 16.54 8.58
CA PHE A 141 4.39 15.79 7.41
C PHE A 141 5.88 15.38 7.56
N LYS A 142 6.76 16.32 7.95
CA LYS A 142 8.19 16.00 8.17
C LYS A 142 8.41 14.97 9.29
N LYS A 143 7.56 14.95 10.32
CA LYS A 143 7.67 14.01 11.46
C LYS A 143 7.14 12.61 11.14
N ILE A 144 6.03 12.54 10.41
CA ILE A 144 5.36 11.28 10.06
C ILE A 144 6.08 10.61 8.90
N ASP A 145 6.20 11.29 7.76
CA ASP A 145 6.68 10.72 6.49
C ASP A 145 8.20 10.62 6.39
N ARG A 146 8.91 11.47 7.16
CA ARG A 146 10.37 11.53 7.26
C ARG A 146 11.08 11.55 5.91
N ASN A 147 10.54 12.30 4.95
CA ASN A 147 11.21 12.53 3.68
C ASN A 147 12.51 13.34 3.89
N LYS A 148 13.60 12.92 3.22
CA LYS A 148 14.90 13.62 3.28
C LYS A 148 15.12 14.64 2.17
N SER A 149 14.25 14.64 1.16
CA SER A 149 14.35 15.45 -0.04
C SER A 149 13.83 16.88 0.12
N GLY A 150 13.46 17.29 1.34
CA GLY A 150 13.01 18.66 1.63
C GLY A 150 11.70 18.99 0.91
N ILE A 151 10.82 18.00 0.76
CA ILE A 151 9.54 18.19 0.07
C ILE A 151 8.68 19.14 0.89
N GLU A 152 8.30 20.24 0.25
CA GLU A 152 7.34 21.17 0.80
C GLU A 152 5.91 20.72 0.45
N ILE A 153 5.10 20.48 1.48
CA ILE A 153 3.81 19.79 1.39
C ILE A 153 2.83 20.57 0.51
N ASN A 154 2.85 21.90 0.57
CA ASN A 154 2.00 22.75 -0.27
C ASN A 154 2.32 22.59 -1.76
N GLU A 155 3.58 22.36 -2.12
CA GLU A 155 3.97 22.11 -3.51
C GLU A 155 3.54 20.71 -3.96
N LEU A 156 3.57 19.73 -3.05
CA LEU A 156 3.06 18.38 -3.31
C LEU A 156 1.53 18.40 -3.51
N ILE A 157 0.78 19.12 -2.68
CA ILE A 157 -0.68 19.29 -2.81
C ILE A 157 -1.03 19.91 -4.17
N LYS A 158 -0.35 20.98 -4.57
CA LYS A 158 -0.55 21.59 -5.91
C LYS A 158 -0.22 20.62 -7.04
N ALA A 159 0.84 19.82 -6.89
CA ALA A 159 1.17 18.79 -7.87
C ALA A 159 0.06 17.74 -7.97
N MET A 160 -0.47 17.27 -6.84
CA MET A 160 -1.60 16.33 -6.80
C MET A 160 -2.86 16.93 -7.46
N ALA A 161 -3.17 18.20 -7.18
CA ALA A 161 -4.29 18.89 -7.80
C ALA A 161 -4.12 19.05 -9.32
N LYS A 162 -2.89 19.30 -9.81
CA LYS A 162 -2.59 19.32 -11.24
C LYS A 162 -2.76 17.93 -11.85
N PHE A 163 -2.13 16.91 -11.25
CA PHE A 163 -2.23 15.53 -11.70
C PHE A 163 -3.68 15.07 -11.82
N ARG A 164 -4.52 15.38 -10.82
CA ARG A 164 -5.95 15.04 -10.80
C ARG A 164 -6.73 15.57 -12.01
N LYS A 165 -6.40 16.77 -12.51
CA LYS A 165 -7.08 17.38 -13.66
C LYS A 165 -6.80 16.64 -14.97
N GLU A 166 -5.59 16.07 -15.08
CA GLU A 166 -5.12 15.37 -16.27
C GLU A 166 -5.47 13.87 -16.23
N PHE A 167 -5.38 13.25 -15.06
CA PHE A 167 -5.63 11.82 -14.85
C PHE A 167 -7.11 11.45 -15.09
N LYS A 168 -7.33 10.40 -15.90
CA LYS A 168 -8.66 9.92 -16.28
C LYS A 168 -9.17 8.74 -15.45
N GLY A 169 -8.29 8.10 -14.69
CA GLY A 169 -8.66 7.03 -13.76
C GLY A 169 -9.15 7.57 -12.42
N GLU A 170 -9.32 6.67 -11.46
CA GLU A 170 -9.75 6.99 -10.11
C GLU A 170 -8.55 7.40 -9.24
N LEU A 171 -8.43 8.70 -8.95
CA LEU A 171 -7.53 9.17 -7.89
C LEU A 171 -8.16 9.00 -6.51
N VAL A 172 -7.50 8.25 -5.64
CA VAL A 172 -7.85 8.06 -4.22
C VAL A 172 -6.75 8.69 -3.36
N LEU A 173 -7.11 9.39 -2.29
CA LEU A 173 -6.16 9.78 -1.25
C LEU A 173 -6.26 8.85 -0.05
N GLU A 174 -5.14 8.59 0.60
CA GLU A 174 -5.05 7.90 1.89
C GLU A 174 -4.59 8.85 2.97
N ILE A 175 -5.24 8.76 4.14
CA ILE A 175 -4.76 9.37 5.37
C ILE A 175 -4.63 8.25 6.40
N LEU A 176 -3.41 8.03 6.89
CA LEU A 176 -3.17 7.17 8.04
C LEU A 176 -2.95 8.01 9.30
N VAL A 177 -3.90 7.91 10.22
CA VAL A 177 -3.87 8.63 11.50
C VAL A 177 -2.94 7.93 12.48
N VAL A 178 -1.95 8.66 12.98
CA VAL A 178 -0.96 8.24 13.97
C VAL A 178 -1.15 9.05 15.25
N ALA A 179 -1.38 8.36 16.36
CA ALA A 179 -1.65 8.99 17.65
C ALA A 179 -0.48 9.89 18.09
N GLY A 180 -0.82 11.11 18.51
CA GLY A 180 0.14 12.15 18.91
C GLY A 180 0.85 12.88 17.76
N PHE A 181 0.51 12.61 16.49
CA PHE A 181 1.08 13.30 15.34
C PHE A 181 0.03 14.11 14.56
N ASN A 182 -0.85 13.43 13.81
CA ASN A 182 -1.89 14.04 12.96
C ASN A 182 -3.31 13.76 13.49
N ASP A 183 -3.45 13.40 14.76
CA ASP A 183 -4.72 13.01 15.38
C ASP A 183 -5.50 14.18 16.01
N LYS A 184 -5.21 15.41 15.59
CA LYS A 184 -5.87 16.64 16.06
C LYS A 184 -6.90 17.13 15.06
N GLU A 185 -7.92 17.85 15.55
CA GLU A 185 -8.95 18.40 14.67
C GLU A 185 -8.39 19.45 13.71
N GLU A 186 -7.47 20.29 14.18
CA GLU A 186 -6.86 21.34 13.36
C GLU A 186 -6.06 20.77 12.19
N GLU A 187 -5.36 19.64 12.41
CA GLU A 187 -4.67 18.90 11.34
C GLU A 187 -5.66 18.44 10.27
N PHE A 188 -6.81 17.89 10.69
CA PHE A 188 -7.84 17.43 9.78
C PHE A 188 -8.56 18.56 9.04
N MET A 189 -8.70 19.74 9.66
CA MET A 189 -9.19 20.93 8.97
C MET A 189 -8.25 21.36 7.84
N THR A 190 -6.93 21.40 8.10
CA THR A 190 -5.94 21.74 7.06
C THR A 190 -5.87 20.67 5.97
N VAL A 191 -5.94 19.39 6.33
CA VAL A 191 -6.01 18.30 5.35
C VAL A 191 -7.29 18.37 4.51
N ASN A 192 -8.43 18.74 5.11
CA ASN A 192 -9.68 18.93 4.38
C ASN A 192 -9.57 20.08 3.34
N GLU A 193 -8.88 21.17 3.65
CA GLU A 193 -8.60 22.23 2.67
C GLU A 193 -7.78 21.69 1.48
N ALA A 194 -6.72 20.93 1.77
CA ALA A 194 -5.90 20.30 0.74
C ALA A 194 -6.69 19.28 -0.11
N ILE A 195 -7.55 18.47 0.52
CA ILE A 195 -8.44 17.53 -0.19
C ILE A 195 -9.36 18.28 -1.14
N ASN A 196 -9.96 19.39 -0.71
CA ASN A 196 -10.86 20.18 -1.54
C ASN A 196 -10.12 20.85 -2.71
N GLU A 197 -8.85 21.23 -2.53
CA GLU A 197 -7.99 21.70 -3.62
C GLU A 197 -7.69 20.58 -4.63
N ILE A 198 -7.35 19.39 -4.14
CA ILE A 198 -7.00 18.24 -4.98
C ILE A 198 -8.23 17.68 -5.70
N ALA A 199 -9.38 17.62 -5.03
CA ALA A 199 -10.63 17.01 -5.47
C ALA A 199 -10.49 15.54 -5.95
N PRO A 200 -10.00 14.62 -5.10
CA PRO A 200 -9.93 13.20 -5.44
C PRO A 200 -11.33 12.58 -5.58
N HIS A 201 -11.41 11.36 -6.13
CA HIS A 201 -12.69 10.64 -6.23
C HIS A 201 -13.16 10.14 -4.86
N ARG A 202 -12.23 9.85 -3.96
CA ARG A 202 -12.48 9.40 -2.60
C ARG A 202 -11.27 9.64 -1.71
N VAL A 203 -11.51 9.74 -0.41
CA VAL A 203 -10.49 9.67 0.63
C VAL A 203 -10.70 8.41 1.47
N ASP A 204 -9.65 7.61 1.59
CA ASP A 204 -9.61 6.46 2.48
C ASP A 204 -8.91 6.87 3.79
N VAL A 205 -9.64 6.88 4.90
CA VAL A 205 -9.09 7.19 6.23
C VAL A 205 -8.84 5.88 6.98
N GLY A 206 -7.67 5.77 7.60
CA GLY A 206 -7.25 4.61 8.38
C GLY A 206 -6.39 5.01 9.56
N THR A 207 -6.04 4.04 10.38
CA THR A 207 -5.05 4.21 11.45
C THR A 207 -4.14 2.99 11.48
N ILE A 208 -3.10 3.01 12.31
CA ILE A 208 -2.17 1.88 12.45
C ILE A 208 -2.95 0.66 12.95
N ASP A 209 -3.19 -0.26 12.03
CA ASP A 209 -3.94 -1.49 12.25
C ASP A 209 -3.08 -2.74 11.98
N ARG A 210 -1.80 -2.56 11.67
CA ARG A 210 -0.78 -3.59 11.47
C ARG A 210 0.51 -3.18 12.17
N PRO A 211 1.41 -4.13 12.52
CA PRO A 211 2.64 -3.83 13.24
C PRO A 211 3.54 -2.86 12.44
N PRO A 212 3.78 -1.62 12.93
CA PRO A 212 4.63 -0.65 12.25
C PRO A 212 6.13 -0.93 12.48
N ALA A 213 6.98 -0.31 11.65
CA ALA A 213 8.44 -0.36 11.75
C ALA A 213 8.98 0.33 13.01
N TYR A 214 8.31 1.39 13.44
CA TYR A 214 8.71 2.23 14.56
C TYR A 214 7.67 2.16 15.68
N ASN A 215 8.07 2.54 16.89
CA ASN A 215 7.19 2.54 18.06
C ASN A 215 6.19 3.70 18.03
N VAL A 216 5.16 3.56 17.20
CA VAL A 216 4.02 4.47 17.07
C VAL A 216 2.71 3.68 17.22
N LYS A 217 1.63 4.38 17.54
CA LYS A 217 0.33 3.78 17.81
C LYS A 217 -0.75 4.41 16.95
N GLY A 218 -1.76 3.62 16.61
CA GLY A 218 -2.99 4.12 16.01
C GLY A 218 -3.88 4.80 17.06
N VAL A 219 -4.89 5.49 16.57
CA VAL A 219 -6.01 5.99 17.38
C VAL A 219 -7.10 4.92 17.49
N ASP A 220 -8.02 5.08 18.44
CA ASP A 220 -9.20 4.21 18.49
C ASP A 220 -10.23 4.54 17.39
N ALA A 221 -11.20 3.64 17.20
CA ALA A 221 -12.22 3.78 16.17
C ALA A 221 -13.10 5.03 16.34
N SER A 222 -13.42 5.42 17.58
CA SER A 222 -14.24 6.60 17.85
C SER A 222 -13.50 7.87 17.43
N ARG A 223 -12.21 7.97 17.75
CA ARG A 223 -11.37 9.09 17.34
C ARG A 223 -11.17 9.12 15.82
N LEU A 224 -11.00 7.95 15.19
CA LEU A 224 -10.88 7.86 13.74
C LEU A 224 -12.14 8.33 13.03
N GLU A 225 -13.32 7.92 13.51
CA GLU A 225 -14.62 8.35 12.98
C GLU A 225 -14.85 9.85 13.20
N GLU A 226 -14.49 10.37 14.38
CA GLU A 226 -14.56 11.81 14.68
C GLU A 226 -13.71 12.64 13.70
N LEU A 227 -12.45 12.25 13.48
CA LEU A 227 -11.55 12.95 12.57
C LEU A 227 -12.01 12.83 11.11
N ALA A 228 -12.40 11.62 10.68
CA ALA A 228 -12.94 11.41 9.34
C ALA A 228 -14.18 12.27 9.06
N SER A 229 -15.01 12.56 10.07
CA SER A 229 -16.20 13.42 9.91
C SER A 229 -15.88 14.89 9.58
N LYS A 230 -14.63 15.31 9.74
CA LYS A 230 -14.17 16.67 9.40
C LYS A 230 -13.93 16.83 7.90
N ILE A 231 -13.78 15.74 7.16
CA ILE A 231 -13.59 15.75 5.70
C ILE A 231 -14.95 15.93 5.02
N ASN A 232 -15.03 16.92 4.13
CA ASN A 232 -16.21 17.27 3.36
C ASN A 232 -15.85 17.47 1.88
N GLY A 233 -16.86 17.56 1.02
CA GLY A 233 -16.68 17.78 -0.43
C GLY A 233 -16.36 16.52 -1.25
N VAL A 234 -15.91 15.44 -0.61
CA VAL A 234 -15.61 14.16 -1.26
C VAL A 234 -16.09 12.96 -0.43
N PRO A 235 -16.37 11.80 -1.05
CA PRO A 235 -16.67 10.57 -0.32
C PRO A 235 -15.50 10.15 0.59
N VAL A 236 -15.83 9.68 1.79
CA VAL A 236 -14.86 9.18 2.78
C VAL A 236 -15.15 7.72 3.09
N THR A 237 -14.12 6.88 3.03
CA THR A 237 -14.19 5.47 3.45
C THR A 237 -13.24 5.22 4.62
N ILE A 238 -13.78 4.71 5.72
CA ILE A 238 -12.98 4.15 6.81
C ILE A 238 -12.80 2.66 6.53
N ALA A 239 -11.55 2.19 6.48
CA ALA A 239 -11.27 0.80 6.14
C ALA A 239 -11.91 -0.17 7.15
N ARG A 240 -12.72 -1.11 6.64
CA ARG A 240 -13.30 -2.21 7.44
C ARG A 240 -13.01 -3.54 6.73
N ALA A 241 -12.86 -4.63 7.48
CA ALA A 241 -12.61 -5.93 6.87
C ALA A 241 -13.86 -6.44 6.14
N HIS A 242 -13.69 -7.03 4.95
CA HIS A 242 -14.76 -7.68 4.20
C HIS A 242 -14.62 -9.19 4.29
N LYS A 243 -15.73 -9.87 4.56
CA LYS A 243 -15.81 -11.33 4.50
C LYS A 243 -15.88 -11.77 3.03
N ILE A 244 -15.09 -12.76 2.65
CA ILE A 244 -15.20 -13.42 1.34
C ILE A 244 -15.65 -14.86 1.52
N GLU A 245 -16.38 -15.38 0.55
CA GLU A 245 -16.80 -16.78 0.51
C GLU A 245 -15.71 -17.70 -0.06
N GLN A 246 -14.79 -17.18 -0.89
CA GLN A 246 -13.77 -17.96 -1.56
C GLN A 246 -12.47 -18.04 -0.74
N LYS A 247 -11.97 -19.26 -0.56
CA LYS A 247 -10.65 -19.55 0.01
C LYS A 247 -9.63 -19.80 -1.11
N TYR A 248 -8.39 -19.40 -0.85
CA TYR A 248 -7.24 -19.51 -1.75
C TYR A 248 -6.23 -20.53 -1.21
N GLU A 249 -5.63 -21.28 -2.13
CA GLU A 249 -4.55 -22.22 -1.85
C GLU A 249 -3.21 -21.50 -2.06
N PHE A 250 -2.31 -21.63 -1.10
CA PHE A 250 -0.99 -21.00 -1.09
C PHE A 250 0.09 -22.04 -0.81
N SER A 251 1.13 -22.02 -1.63
CA SER A 251 2.39 -22.72 -1.37
C SER A 251 3.14 -22.10 -0.18
N LYS A 252 4.11 -22.85 0.38
CA LYS A 252 5.01 -22.35 1.42
C LYS A 252 5.72 -21.05 1.01
N SER A 253 6.19 -20.98 -0.24
CA SER A 253 6.85 -19.78 -0.79
C SER A 253 5.90 -18.58 -0.90
N GLU A 254 4.65 -18.78 -1.31
CA GLU A 254 3.67 -17.70 -1.40
C GLU A 254 3.32 -17.14 -0.03
N ILE A 255 3.15 -18.01 0.99
CA ILE A 255 2.88 -17.57 2.37
C ILE A 255 4.05 -16.73 2.90
N LEU A 256 5.29 -17.18 2.70
CA LEU A 256 6.48 -16.43 3.14
C LEU A 256 6.59 -15.08 2.42
N ALA A 257 6.42 -15.06 1.09
CA ALA A 257 6.47 -13.84 0.29
C ALA A 257 5.38 -12.84 0.68
N MET A 258 4.17 -13.34 1.01
CA MET A 258 3.06 -12.52 1.50
C MET A 258 3.38 -11.93 2.88
N LEU A 259 3.81 -12.75 3.85
CA LEU A 259 4.08 -12.29 5.22
C LEU A 259 5.29 -11.35 5.34
N GLU A 260 6.25 -11.45 4.42
CA GLU A 260 7.36 -10.50 4.31
C GLU A 260 6.89 -9.08 3.97
N ARG A 261 5.87 -8.96 3.11
CA ARG A 261 5.36 -7.67 2.58
C ARG A 261 4.16 -7.16 3.35
N ARG A 262 3.34 -8.08 3.87
CA ARG A 262 2.07 -7.79 4.54
C ARG A 262 1.77 -8.84 5.61
N PRO A 263 2.01 -8.53 6.89
CA PRO A 263 1.59 -9.37 8.01
C PRO A 263 0.09 -9.69 7.91
N GLN A 264 -0.35 -10.91 8.22
CA GLN A 264 -1.76 -11.32 8.08
C GLN A 264 -2.44 -11.50 9.44
N THR A 265 -3.69 -11.04 9.60
CA THR A 265 -4.45 -11.29 10.83
C THR A 265 -4.86 -12.76 10.93
N THR A 266 -5.13 -13.26 12.14
CA THR A 266 -5.78 -14.57 12.32
C THR A 266 -7.11 -14.65 11.56
N ALA A 267 -7.94 -13.60 11.61
CA ALA A 267 -9.18 -13.55 10.85
C ALA A 267 -8.96 -13.67 9.34
N ASN A 268 -7.97 -12.96 8.77
CA ASN A 268 -7.67 -13.06 7.35
C ASN A 268 -7.20 -14.46 6.95
N VAL A 269 -6.40 -15.12 7.79
CA VAL A 269 -6.01 -16.52 7.54
C VAL A 269 -7.23 -17.44 7.59
N GLU A 270 -8.09 -17.30 8.59
CA GLU A 270 -9.27 -18.16 8.73
C GLU A 270 -10.26 -18.02 7.57
N GLU A 271 -10.47 -16.78 7.12
CA GLU A 271 -11.42 -16.44 6.07
C GLU A 271 -10.89 -16.76 4.66
N ASN A 272 -9.60 -16.55 4.40
CA ASN A 272 -9.08 -16.56 3.02
C ASN A 272 -8.18 -17.75 2.70
N PHE A 273 -7.58 -18.44 3.69
CA PHE A 273 -6.67 -19.56 3.41
C PHE A 273 -7.45 -20.88 3.33
N SER A 274 -7.06 -21.74 2.40
CA SER A 274 -7.49 -23.14 2.39
C SER A 274 -6.99 -23.87 3.65
N GLU A 275 -7.59 -25.01 3.97
CA GLU A 275 -7.18 -25.81 5.13
C GLU A 275 -5.73 -26.33 5.00
N HIS A 276 -5.30 -26.67 3.78
CA HIS A 276 -3.92 -27.07 3.52
C HIS A 276 -2.94 -25.90 3.71
N SER A 277 -3.28 -24.70 3.24
CA SER A 277 -2.48 -23.49 3.47
C SER A 277 -2.34 -23.14 4.96
N LYS A 278 -3.40 -23.36 5.75
CA LYS A 278 -3.34 -23.21 7.22
C LYS A 278 -2.39 -24.22 7.87
N GLN A 279 -2.35 -25.46 7.38
CA GLN A 279 -1.40 -26.47 7.85
C GLN A 279 0.05 -26.07 7.57
N ILE A 280 0.32 -25.54 6.36
CA ILE A 280 1.65 -25.01 6.02
C ILE A 280 2.04 -23.86 6.96
N LEU A 281 1.13 -22.91 7.19
CA LEU A 281 1.39 -21.79 8.11
C LEU A 281 1.67 -22.27 9.54
N ASN A 282 0.93 -23.28 10.02
CA ASN A 282 1.15 -23.89 11.33
C ASN A 282 2.53 -24.56 11.44
N SER A 283 2.98 -25.26 10.38
CA SER A 283 4.35 -25.79 10.33
C SER A 283 5.39 -24.66 10.40
N LEU A 284 5.18 -23.55 9.68
CA LEU A 284 6.07 -22.38 9.72
C LEU A 284 6.15 -21.72 11.11
N LEU A 285 5.05 -21.76 11.89
CA LEU A 285 5.03 -21.31 13.28
C LEU A 285 5.83 -22.23 14.20
N GLN A 286 5.66 -23.55 14.04
CA GLN A 286 6.38 -24.55 14.84
C GLN A 286 7.89 -24.51 14.57
N ASP A 287 8.28 -24.31 13.31
CA ASP A 287 9.67 -24.19 12.88
C ASP A 287 10.29 -22.81 13.23
N GLY A 288 9.49 -21.88 13.75
CA GLY A 288 9.93 -20.54 14.19
C GLY A 288 10.22 -19.55 13.05
N ALA A 289 9.94 -19.91 11.79
CA ALA A 289 10.09 -19.03 10.64
C ALA A 289 9.05 -17.88 10.64
N VAL A 290 7.85 -18.16 11.18
CA VAL A 290 6.77 -17.21 11.40
C VAL A 290 6.52 -17.10 12.91
N TYR A 291 6.11 -15.93 13.39
CA TYR A 291 5.66 -15.72 14.76
C TYR A 291 4.37 -14.91 14.81
N GLN A 292 3.71 -14.93 15.96
CA GLN A 292 2.54 -14.10 16.22
C GLN A 292 2.89 -12.86 17.04
N THR A 293 2.35 -11.72 16.65
CA THR A 293 2.41 -10.46 17.41
C THR A 293 1.01 -9.89 17.59
N ASP A 294 0.81 -9.12 18.66
CA ASP A 294 -0.46 -8.44 18.95
C ASP A 294 -0.35 -6.95 18.62
N VAL A 295 -1.36 -6.40 17.96
CA VAL A 295 -1.55 -4.96 17.78
C VAL A 295 -2.97 -4.63 18.16
N ALA A 296 -3.14 -3.90 19.27
CA ALA A 296 -4.45 -3.49 19.80
C ALA A 296 -5.44 -4.65 19.98
N GLY A 297 -4.98 -5.81 20.46
CA GLY A 297 -5.80 -7.00 20.70
C GLY A 297 -6.03 -7.87 19.46
N VAL A 298 -5.46 -7.50 18.31
CA VAL A 298 -5.53 -8.26 17.06
C VAL A 298 -4.21 -9.00 16.84
N LYS A 299 -4.30 -10.32 16.68
CA LYS A 299 -3.14 -11.18 16.40
C LYS A 299 -2.78 -11.19 14.91
N PHE A 300 -1.48 -11.02 14.65
CA PHE A 300 -0.89 -11.05 13.31
C PHE A 300 0.16 -12.13 13.21
N TYR A 301 0.17 -12.86 12.10
CA TYR A 301 1.29 -13.65 11.63
C TYR A 301 2.31 -12.74 10.94
N LYS A 302 3.59 -12.88 11.30
CA LYS A 302 4.70 -12.10 10.74
C LYS A 302 5.94 -12.96 10.56
N LEU A 303 6.70 -12.70 9.50
CA LEU A 303 8.01 -13.33 9.28
C LEU A 303 9.03 -12.83 10.31
N ARG A 304 9.89 -13.70 10.84
CA ARG A 304 10.97 -13.29 11.74
C ARG A 304 12.01 -12.40 11.08
#